data_AF-A0A8D8FEF9-F1
#
_entry.id   AF-A0A8D8FEF9-F1
#
_cell.length_a   1.000
_cell.length_b   1.000
_cell.length_c   1.000
_cell.angle_alpha   90.00
_cell.angle_beta   90.00
_cell.angle_gamma   90.00
#
_symmetry.space_group_name_H-M   'P 1'
#
loop_
_entity.id
_entity.type
_entity.pdbx_description
1 polymer ?
#
loop_
_entity_poly.entity_id
_entity_poly.type
_entity_poly.pdbx_seq_one_letter_code
_entity_poly.pdbx_strand_id
1 'polypeptide(L)'
;MARAGSNKCPHLENVVQLSLLELCKLKKGEPCSECEANGPNLWICLQKNCLHIGCSEQYNDHSTTHYQQQRSHCIHMNLSSQRIWCYLCEFEVFLVQQQQQQQ
;
A
#
# COMPACT_ATOMS: atom_id res chain seq x y z
N MET A 1 0.67 24.51 14.35
CA MET A 1 1.89 23.89 14.95
C MET A 1 1.97 22.44 14.46
N ALA A 2 2.49 22.20 13.25
CA ALA A 2 2.71 20.84 12.76
C ALA A 2 4.08 20.38 13.26
N ARG A 3 4.11 19.37 14.12
CA ARG A 3 5.35 18.85 14.71
C ARG A 3 6.14 18.12 13.63
N ALA A 4 7.36 18.59 13.38
CA ALA A 4 8.40 17.81 12.75
C ALA A 4 8.68 16.59 13.65
N GLY A 5 8.26 15.41 13.23
CA GLY A 5 8.49 14.17 13.94
C GLY A 5 8.54 13.03 12.95
N SER A 6 9.77 12.59 12.62
CA SER A 6 10.11 11.34 11.91
C SER A 6 9.36 11.08 10.59
N ASN A 7 10.08 11.01 9.46
CA ASN A 7 9.59 10.56 8.14
C ASN A 7 9.16 9.07 8.11
N LYS A 8 8.67 8.52 9.23
CA LYS A 8 8.25 7.14 9.39
C LYS A 8 6.76 7.12 9.67
N CYS A 9 6.02 6.41 8.84
CA CYS A 9 4.61 6.16 9.07
C CYS A 9 4.49 5.03 10.12
N PRO A 10 3.89 5.27 11.30
CA PRO A 10 3.74 4.24 12.32
C PRO A 10 2.81 3.09 11.85
N HIS A 11 1.97 3.35 10.86
CA HIS A 11 1.08 2.33 10.29
C HIS A 11 1.82 1.32 9.40
N LEU A 12 3.03 1.65 8.94
CA LEU A 12 3.85 0.75 8.12
C LEU A 12 4.45 -0.39 8.96
N GLU A 13 4.62 -0.20 10.28
CA GLU A 13 5.14 -1.24 11.19
C GLU A 13 4.17 -2.42 11.36
N ASN A 14 2.86 -2.18 11.15
CA ASN A 14 1.82 -3.20 11.23
C ASN A 14 1.66 -4.01 9.94
N VAL A 15 2.42 -3.66 8.89
CA VAL A 15 2.41 -4.37 7.62
C VAL A 15 3.38 -5.54 7.68
N VAL A 16 2.89 -6.73 7.37
CA VAL A 16 3.69 -7.96 7.38
C VAL A 16 4.84 -7.81 6.38
N GLN A 17 6.07 -8.09 6.84
CA GLN A 17 7.26 -8.26 6.00
C GLN A 17 7.20 -9.54 5.14
N LEU A 18 6.06 -9.85 4.53
CA LEU A 18 6.13 -10.61 3.28
C LEU A 18 6.92 -9.71 2.33
N SER A 19 7.93 -10.25 1.65
CA SER A 19 8.73 -9.39 0.80
C SER A 19 7.79 -8.72 -0.20
N LEU A 20 7.64 -7.40 -0.13
CA LEU A 20 6.71 -6.66 -0.99
C LEU A 20 6.99 -6.97 -2.47
N LEU A 21 8.24 -7.32 -2.76
CA LEU A 21 8.69 -7.81 -4.04
C LEU A 21 8.05 -9.14 -4.46
N GLU A 22 7.94 -10.14 -3.57
CA GLU A 22 7.21 -11.38 -3.86
C GLU A 22 5.72 -11.14 -4.03
N LEU A 23 5.12 -10.28 -3.19
CA LEU A 23 3.71 -9.90 -3.35
C LEU A 23 3.45 -9.24 -4.71
N CYS A 24 4.28 -8.28 -5.10
CA CYS A 24 4.22 -7.65 -6.43
C CYS A 24 4.34 -8.69 -7.54
N LYS A 25 5.26 -9.65 -7.44
CA LYS A 25 5.45 -10.69 -8.46
C LYS A 25 4.23 -11.62 -8.55
N LEU A 26 3.70 -12.06 -7.41
CA LEU A 26 2.57 -12.98 -7.34
C LEU A 26 1.27 -12.35 -7.84
N LYS A 27 1.11 -11.03 -7.68
CA LYS A 27 -0.11 -10.30 -8.01
C LYS A 27 0.02 -9.43 -9.26
N LYS A 28 1.11 -9.56 -10.00
CA LYS A 28 1.32 -8.83 -11.25
C LYS A 28 0.32 -9.32 -12.31
N GLY A 29 -0.49 -8.40 -12.84
CA GLY A 29 -1.47 -8.71 -13.88
C GLY A 29 -2.86 -9.07 -13.37
N GLU A 30 -3.04 -9.19 -12.06
CA GLU A 30 -4.37 -9.35 -11.46
C GLU A 30 -5.20 -8.06 -11.63
N PRO A 31 -6.49 -8.15 -11.97
CA PRO A 31 -7.37 -6.99 -12.10
C PRO A 31 -7.84 -6.47 -10.73
N CYS A 32 -8.57 -5.36 -10.74
CA CYS A 32 -9.33 -4.91 -9.57
C CYS A 32 -10.33 -6.00 -9.13
N SER A 33 -10.49 -6.17 -7.81
CA SER A 33 -11.40 -7.16 -7.22
C SER A 33 -12.88 -6.84 -7.41
N GLU A 34 -13.22 -5.59 -7.73
CA GLU A 34 -14.61 -5.11 -7.87
C GLU A 34 -14.99 -4.74 -9.31
N CYS A 35 -14.02 -4.56 -10.22
CA CYS A 35 -14.30 -4.15 -11.61
C CYS A 35 -13.23 -4.62 -12.59
N GLU A 36 -13.47 -4.38 -13.87
CA GLU A 36 -12.60 -4.83 -14.96
C GLU A 36 -11.31 -3.99 -15.14
N ALA A 37 -11.06 -3.02 -14.24
CA ALA A 37 -9.86 -2.21 -14.29
C ALA A 37 -8.61 -3.07 -14.17
N ASN A 38 -7.69 -2.87 -15.11
CA ASN A 38 -6.45 -3.61 -15.23
C ASN A 38 -5.28 -2.66 -15.58
N GLY A 39 -4.06 -3.21 -15.56
CA GLY A 39 -2.87 -2.47 -15.94
C GLY A 39 -2.34 -1.55 -14.84
N PRO A 40 -1.80 -0.36 -15.17
CA PRO A 40 -1.24 0.56 -14.19
C PRO A 40 -2.35 1.12 -13.28
N ASN A 41 -1.97 1.56 -12.08
CA ASN A 41 -2.85 2.19 -11.09
C ASN A 41 -3.76 1.24 -10.28
N LEU A 42 -3.36 -0.02 -10.16
CA LEU A 42 -3.91 -0.95 -9.17
C LEU A 42 -3.10 -0.91 -7.87
N TRP A 43 -3.81 -0.96 -6.75
CA TRP A 43 -3.27 -0.85 -5.41
C TRP A 43 -3.65 -2.08 -4.60
N ILE A 44 -2.65 -2.76 -4.03
CA ILE A 44 -2.84 -3.91 -3.16
C ILE A 44 -2.82 -3.48 -1.69
N CYS A 45 -3.80 -3.92 -0.92
CA CYS A 45 -3.83 -3.74 0.52
C CYS A 45 -2.74 -4.56 1.20
N LEU A 46 -1.95 -3.91 2.05
CA LEU A 46 -0.85 -4.53 2.79
C LEU A 46 -1.22 -4.93 4.23
N GLN A 47 -2.50 -4.81 4.60
CA GLN A 47 -2.97 -5.35 5.87
C GLN A 47 -2.78 -6.87 5.88
N LYS A 48 -2.35 -7.39 7.04
CA LYS A 48 -2.17 -8.83 7.28
C LYS A 48 -3.38 -9.64 6.79
N ASN A 49 -3.13 -10.60 5.90
CA ASN A 49 -4.12 -11.51 5.30
C ASN A 49 -5.21 -10.87 4.43
N CYS A 50 -5.10 -9.60 4.02
CA CYS A 50 -6.09 -8.95 3.16
C CYS A 50 -5.83 -9.16 1.67
N LEU A 51 -4.73 -8.63 1.13
CA LEU A 51 -4.34 -8.74 -0.29
C LEU A 51 -5.40 -8.26 -1.31
N HIS A 52 -6.36 -7.46 -0.87
CA HIS A 52 -7.37 -6.83 -1.72
C HIS A 52 -6.73 -5.95 -2.79
N ILE A 53 -7.20 -6.00 -4.04
CA ILE A 53 -6.70 -5.17 -5.12
C ILE A 53 -7.78 -4.18 -5.56
N GLY A 54 -7.58 -2.90 -5.23
CA GLY A 54 -8.45 -1.80 -5.63
C GLY A 54 -7.85 -1.00 -6.78
N CYS A 55 -8.70 -0.50 -7.69
CA CYS A 55 -8.30 0.50 -8.66
C CYS A 55 -8.29 1.90 -8.04
N SER A 56 -7.46 2.78 -8.59
CA SER A 56 -7.39 4.18 -8.15
C SER A 56 -8.54 5.04 -8.73
N GLU A 57 -8.53 6.33 -8.43
CA GLU A 57 -9.43 7.36 -8.93
C GLU A 57 -9.45 7.53 -10.46
N GLN A 58 -8.48 6.95 -11.18
CA GLN A 58 -8.54 6.90 -12.65
C GLN A 58 -9.64 5.96 -13.16
N TYR A 59 -10.19 5.13 -12.27
CA TYR A 59 -11.32 4.24 -12.52
C TYR A 59 -12.43 4.55 -11.51
N ASN A 60 -12.68 3.65 -10.55
CA ASN A 60 -13.78 3.75 -9.58
C ASN A 60 -13.30 3.96 -8.14
N ASP A 61 -11.99 4.16 -7.91
CA ASP A 61 -11.40 4.41 -6.59
C ASP A 61 -11.75 3.34 -5.53
N HIS A 62 -11.73 2.07 -5.95
CA HIS A 62 -12.02 0.95 -5.06
C HIS A 62 -10.96 0.77 -3.98
N SER A 63 -9.72 1.22 -4.18
CA SER A 63 -8.70 1.18 -3.12
C SER A 63 -9.07 2.09 -1.95
N THR A 64 -9.58 3.29 -2.24
CA THR A 64 -10.05 4.23 -1.20
C THR A 64 -11.34 3.73 -0.57
N THR A 65 -12.27 3.20 -1.37
CA THR A 65 -13.52 2.58 -0.87
C THR A 65 -13.22 1.45 0.11
N HIS A 66 -12.27 0.57 -0.22
CA HIS A 66 -11.83 -0.52 0.64
C HIS A 66 -11.30 0.00 1.99
N TYR A 67 -10.42 1.00 1.96
CA TYR A 67 -9.94 1.65 3.19
C TYR A 67 -11.06 2.28 4.03
N GLN A 68 -12.03 2.94 3.38
CA GLN A 68 -13.15 3.58 4.08
C GLN A 68 -14.01 2.55 4.81
N GLN A 69 -14.22 1.37 4.24
CA GLN A 69 -14.94 0.26 4.87
C GLN A 69 -14.15 -0.34 6.04
N GLN A 70 -12.82 -0.37 5.95
CA GLN A 70 -11.93 -0.99 6.93
C GLN A 70 -10.75 -0.06 7.24
N ARG A 71 -10.95 0.88 8.17
CA ARG A 71 -9.95 1.93 8.45
C ARG A 71 -8.57 1.43 8.89
N SER A 72 -8.47 0.21 9.41
CA SER A 72 -7.20 -0.46 9.70
C SER A 72 -6.40 -0.82 8.44
N HIS A 73 -7.06 -0.96 7.29
CA HIS A 73 -6.48 -1.27 5.98
C HIS A 73 -5.98 0.00 5.28
N CYS A 74 -5.14 0.75 5.98
CA CYS A 74 -4.72 2.07 5.55
C CYS A 74 -3.45 2.07 4.70
N ILE A 75 -2.69 0.98 4.64
CA ILE A 75 -1.47 0.88 3.84
C ILE A 75 -1.72 0.08 2.56
N HIS A 76 -1.47 0.73 1.43
CA HIS A 76 -1.68 0.17 0.10
C HIS A 76 -0.41 0.37 -0.73
N MET A 77 -0.09 -0.57 -1.62
CA MET A 77 1.04 -0.46 -2.53
C MET A 77 0.58 -0.53 -3.98
N ASN A 78 1.10 0.36 -4.82
CA ASN A 78 0.84 0.33 -6.24
C ASN A 78 1.59 -0.85 -6.90
N LEU A 79 0.88 -1.73 -7.59
CA LEU A 79 1.46 -2.94 -8.19
C LEU A 79 2.44 -2.65 -9.34
N SER A 80 2.33 -1.49 -9.99
CA SER A 80 3.20 -1.11 -11.11
C SER A 80 4.43 -0.32 -10.68
N SER A 81 4.25 0.63 -9.75
CA SER A 81 5.32 1.56 -9.34
C SER A 81 5.96 1.21 -8.00
N GLN A 82 5.40 0.25 -7.25
CA GLN A 82 5.82 -0.11 -5.89
C GLN A 82 5.75 1.03 -4.87
N ARG A 83 5.13 2.15 -5.24
CA ARG A 83 4.83 3.26 -4.33
C ARG A 83 3.88 2.78 -3.24
N ILE A 84 4.15 3.15 -2.00
CA ILE A 84 3.31 2.76 -0.86
C ILE A 84 2.61 4.01 -0.34
N TRP A 85 1.29 3.94 -0.20
CA TRP A 85 0.46 5.03 0.29
C TRP A 85 -0.14 4.68 1.65
N CYS A 86 -0.17 5.65 2.55
CA CYS A 86 -0.93 5.55 3.79
C CYS A 86 -2.12 6.50 3.77
N TYR A 87 -3.33 5.94 3.75
CA TYR A 87 -4.57 6.73 3.75
C TYR A 87 -4.83 7.50 5.05
N LEU A 88 -4.29 7.04 6.19
CA LEU A 88 -4.41 7.77 7.46
C LEU A 88 -3.45 8.96 7.56
N CYS A 89 -2.29 8.82 6.92
CA CYS A 89 -1.24 9.84 6.94
C CYS A 89 -1.34 10.81 5.75
N GLU A 90 -2.06 10.42 4.70
CA GLU A 90 -2.25 11.20 3.46
C GLU A 90 -0.92 11.52 2.76
N PHE A 91 0.06 10.62 2.86
CA PHE A 91 1.33 10.72 2.16
C PHE A 91 1.91 9.37 1.77
N GLU A 92 2.86 9.41 0.84
CA GLU A 92 3.66 8.26 0.40
C GLU A 92 4.67 7.86 1.47
N VAL A 93 4.69 6.57 1.79
CA VAL A 93 5.54 5.99 2.84
C VAL A 93 6.63 5.13 2.22
N PHE A 94 7.81 5.13 2.83
CA PHE A 94 8.95 4.37 2.33
C PHE A 94 9.35 3.31 3.35
N LEU A 95 9.63 2.09 2.86
CA LEU A 95 10.29 1.08 3.68
C LEU A 95 11.69 1.58 4.04
N VAL A 96 11.94 1.76 5.34
CA VAL A 96 13.28 2.10 5.80
C VAL A 96 14.11 0.82 5.75
N GLN A 97 15.02 0.72 4.77
CA GLN A 97 16.09 -0.27 4.86
C GLN A 97 16.92 0.11 6.09
N GLN A 98 16.88 -0.69 7.15
CA GLN A 98 17.89 -0.61 8.18
C GLN A 98 19.21 -1.02 7.51
N GLN A 99 20.00 -0.05 7.06
CA GLN A 99 21.42 -0.26 6.86
C GLN A 99 21.96 -0.71 8.22
N GLN A 100 22.26 -2.00 8.34
CA GLN A 100 23.17 -2.47 9.36
C GLN A 100 24.46 -1.66 9.16
N GLN A 101 24.70 -0.70 10.05
CA GLN A 101 26.04 -0.22 10.29
C GLN A 101 26.86 -1.44 10.69
N GLN A 102 27.59 -2.00 9.75
CA GLN A 102 28.74 -2.83 10.05
C GLN A 102 29.73 -1.90 10.78
N GLN A 103 29.82 -2.09 12.11
CA GLN A 103 31.01 -1.73 12.87
C GLN A 103 32.11 -2.74 12.56
#